data_AF-A0A1G5FEB1-F1
#
_entry.id   AF-A0A1G5FEB1-F1
#
_cell.length_a   1.000
_cell.length_b   1.000
_cell.length_c   1.000
_cell.angle_alpha   90.00
_cell.angle_beta   90.00
_cell.angle_gamma   90.00
#
_symmetry.space_group_name_H-M   'P 1'
#
loop_
_entity.id
_entity.type
_entity.pdbx_description
1 polymer ?
#
loop_
_entity_poly.entity_id
_entity_poly.type
_entity_poly.pdbx_seq_one_letter_code
_entity_poly.pdbx_strand_id
1 'polypeptide(L)'
;MRNLLRQLFHGRYGSYGSDRLTRFLLLLAVIMLLLSITIAPLAFLYYVAFIDLILCYLRLFSKNITKRYRENEIFVRYTDKLRDLFKKK
;
A
#
# COMPACT_ATOMS: atom_id res chain seq x y z
N MET A 1 10.41 -11.07 25.51
CA MET A 1 9.30 -10.96 24.52
C MET A 1 9.57 -10.01 23.34
N ARG A 2 10.28 -8.88 23.51
CA ARG A 2 10.58 -7.93 22.41
C ARG A 2 11.45 -8.49 21.27
N ASN A 3 12.18 -9.58 21.51
CA ASN A 3 13.15 -10.14 20.56
C ASN A 3 12.50 -11.05 19.51
N LEU A 4 11.40 -11.72 19.86
CA LEU A 4 10.68 -12.62 18.95
C LEU A 4 9.98 -11.85 17.82
N LEU A 5 9.25 -10.79 18.18
CA LEU A 5 8.62 -9.89 17.21
C LEU A 5 9.69 -9.26 16.30
N ARG A 6 10.79 -8.77 16.89
CA ARG A 6 11.89 -8.21 16.09
C ARG A 6 12.46 -9.22 15.11
N GLN A 7 12.76 -10.46 15.51
CA GLN A 7 13.28 -11.50 14.60
C GLN A 7 12.28 -11.91 13.52
N LEU A 8 10.98 -11.97 13.82
CA LEU A 8 9.91 -12.25 12.84
C LEU A 8 9.79 -11.13 11.79
N PHE A 9 9.98 -9.88 12.20
CA PHE A 9 9.88 -8.71 11.32
C PHE A 9 11.23 -8.27 10.73
N HIS A 10 12.38 -8.76 11.22
CA HIS A 10 13.72 -8.30 10.83
C HIS A 10 14.04 -8.54 9.35
N GLY A 11 13.55 -9.63 8.77
CA GLY A 11 13.72 -9.95 7.34
C GLY A 11 12.57 -9.52 6.44
N ARG A 12 11.45 -9.05 7.00
CA ARG A 12 10.22 -8.73 6.26
C ARG A 12 9.88 -7.24 6.24
N TYR A 13 10.24 -6.51 7.29
CA TYR A 13 9.80 -5.13 7.56
C TYR A 13 10.83 -4.25 8.29
N GLY A 14 11.92 -4.82 8.83
CA GLY A 14 12.79 -4.15 9.79
C GLY A 14 13.78 -3.12 9.22
N SER A 15 14.20 -3.24 7.96
CA SER A 15 15.18 -2.32 7.34
C SER A 15 14.65 -1.54 6.15
N TYR A 16 13.70 -2.10 5.40
CA TYR A 16 13.09 -1.43 4.26
C TYR A 16 11.70 -0.97 4.74
N GLY A 17 11.55 0.32 5.05
CA GLY A 17 10.26 0.87 5.46
C GLY A 17 9.13 0.52 4.48
N SER A 18 7.87 0.70 4.91
CA SER A 18 6.68 0.40 4.09
C SER A 18 6.83 0.86 2.63
N ASP A 19 6.68 -0.07 1.68
CA ASP A 19 6.82 0.17 0.25
C ASP A 19 5.93 1.34 -0.24
N ARG A 20 6.39 2.09 -1.25
CA ARG A 20 5.64 3.23 -1.83
C ARG A 20 4.23 2.82 -2.28
N LEU A 21 4.11 1.66 -2.91
CA LEU A 21 2.83 1.10 -3.33
C LEU A 21 1.91 0.75 -2.14
N THR A 22 2.45 0.20 -1.06
CA THR A 22 1.65 -0.08 0.15
C THR A 22 1.17 1.21 0.81
N ARG A 23 2.01 2.25 0.86
CA ARG A 23 1.60 3.58 1.34
C ARG A 23 0.50 4.17 0.47
N PHE A 24 0.59 4.04 -0.85
CA PHE A 24 -0.43 4.49 -1.78
C PHE A 24 -1.76 3.77 -1.56
N LEU A 25 -1.76 2.44 -1.45
CA LEU A 25 -2.96 1.65 -1.19
C LEU A 25 -3.58 1.99 0.17
N LEU A 26 -2.77 2.20 1.20
CA LEU A 26 -3.26 2.65 2.51
C LEU A 26 -3.89 4.04 2.43
N LEU A 27 -3.24 5.00 1.77
CA LEU A 27 -3.78 6.34 1.59
C LEU A 27 -5.09 6.30 0.78
N LEU A 28 -5.13 5.49 -0.29
CA LEU A 28 -6.33 5.28 -1.09
C LEU A 28 -7.47 4.70 -0.25
N ALA A 29 -7.20 3.69 0.57
CA ALA A 29 -8.18 3.09 1.47
C ALA A 29 -8.73 4.12 2.47
N VAL A 30 -7.88 4.96 3.06
CA VAL A 30 -8.32 6.04 3.96
C VAL A 30 -9.20 7.05 3.23
N ILE A 31 -8.80 7.48 2.03
CA ILE A 31 -9.59 8.43 1.22
C ILE A 31 -10.95 7.82 0.87
N MET A 32 -10.99 6.57 0.41
CA MET A 32 -12.22 5.85 0.09
C MET A 32 -13.12 5.71 1.31
N LEU A 33 -12.55 5.43 2.48
CA LEU A 33 -13.30 5.33 3.73
C LEU A 33 -13.88 6.68 4.15
N LEU A 34 -13.10 7.77 4.06
CA LEU A 34 -13.61 9.12 4.34
C LEU A 34 -14.72 9.52 3.37
N LEU A 35 -14.55 9.24 2.07
CA LEU A 35 -15.56 9.48 1.04
C LEU A 35 -16.86 8.70 1.31
N SER A 36 -16.74 7.45 1.76
CA SER A 36 -17.90 6.59 2.09
C SER A 36 -18.76 7.18 3.21
N ILE A 37 -18.15 7.88 4.17
CA ILE A 37 -18.86 8.53 5.29
C ILE A 37 -19.53 9.83 4.82
N THR A 38 -18.87 10.60 3.95
CA THR A 38 -19.39 11.90 3.49
C THR A 38 -20.49 11.78 2.43
N ILE A 39 -20.57 10.67 1.69
CA ILE A 39 -21.50 10.50 0.57
C ILE A 39 -22.34 9.24 0.81
N ALA A 40 -23.50 9.44 1.44
CA ALA A 40 -24.41 8.38 1.92
C ALA A 40 -24.80 7.28 0.90
N PRO A 41 -25.00 7.52 -0.41
CA PRO A 41 -25.34 6.44 -1.34
C PRO A 41 -24.16 5.56 -1.77
N LEU A 42 -22.92 5.89 -1.40
CA LEU A 42 -21.70 5.19 -1.83
C LEU A 42 -21.29 4.06 -0.88
N ALA A 43 -22.25 3.28 -0.36
CA ALA A 43 -21.97 2.13 0.50
C ALA A 43 -21.00 1.12 -0.15
N PHE A 44 -20.93 1.07 -1.49
CA PHE A 44 -19.97 0.23 -2.19
C PHE A 44 -18.50 0.62 -1.94
N LEU A 45 -18.20 1.92 -1.70
CA LEU A 45 -16.84 2.39 -1.43
C LEU A 45 -16.27 1.77 -0.14
N TYR A 46 -17.13 1.48 0.83
CA TYR A 46 -16.72 0.80 2.05
C TYR A 46 -16.17 -0.61 1.76
N TYR A 47 -16.84 -1.38 0.90
CA TYR A 47 -16.37 -2.70 0.49
C TYR A 47 -15.05 -2.62 -0.28
N VAL A 48 -14.87 -1.60 -1.13
CA VAL A 48 -13.61 -1.36 -1.85
C VAL A 48 -12.47 -1.05 -0.88
N ALA A 49 -12.69 -0.15 0.08
CA ALA A 49 -11.70 0.18 1.10
C ALA A 49 -11.32 -1.06 1.94
N PHE A 50 -12.30 -1.92 2.24
CA PHE A 50 -12.05 -3.17 2.96
C PHE A 50 -11.20 -4.15 2.13
N ILE A 51 -11.46 -4.26 0.82
CA ILE A 51 -10.64 -5.07 -0.09
C ILE A 51 -9.20 -4.53 -0.15
N ASP A 52 -9.01 -3.21 -0.26
CA ASP A 52 -7.67 -2.61 -0.27
C ASP A 52 -6.89 -2.89 1.03
N LEU A 53 -7.57 -2.86 2.17
CA LEU A 53 -7.02 -3.26 3.47
C LEU A 53 -6.60 -4.74 3.49
N ILE A 54 -7.46 -5.64 3.00
CA ILE A 54 -7.14 -7.06 2.89
C ILE A 54 -5.92 -7.25 1.98
N LEU A 55 -5.85 -6.57 0.83
CA LEU A 55 -4.72 -6.63 -0.07
C LEU A 55 -3.43 -6.15 0.60
N CYS A 56 -3.48 -5.06 1.39
CA CYS A 56 -2.35 -4.61 2.20
C CYS A 56 -1.89 -5.69 3.19
N TYR A 57 -2.85 -6.39 3.82
CA TYR A 57 -2.56 -7.47 4.77
C TYR A 57 -1.96 -8.71 4.09
N LEU A 58 -2.52 -9.15 2.95
CA LEU A 58 -1.98 -10.25 2.15
C LEU A 58 -0.56 -9.94 1.66
N ARG A 59 -0.31 -8.68 1.28
CA ARG A 59 1.04 -8.22 0.94
C ARG A 59 1.97 -8.32 2.14
N LEU A 60 1.46 -8.02 3.35
CA LEU A 60 2.17 -8.18 4.61
C LEU A 60 2.65 -9.60 4.87
N PHE A 61 1.81 -10.57 4.55
CA PHE A 61 2.11 -11.99 4.73
C PHE A 61 2.92 -12.62 3.60
N SER A 62 3.00 -11.97 2.43
CA SER A 62 3.75 -12.49 1.28
C SER A 62 5.24 -12.69 1.62
N LYS A 63 5.72 -13.93 1.45
CA LYS A 63 7.13 -14.31 1.66
C LYS A 63 8.03 -13.92 0.47
N ASN A 64 7.47 -13.64 -0.71
CA ASN A 64 8.25 -13.41 -1.92
C ASN A 64 8.62 -11.93 -2.08
N ILE A 65 9.74 -11.54 -1.46
CA ILE A 65 10.25 -10.16 -1.44
C ILE A 65 10.63 -9.69 -2.85
N THR A 66 11.28 -10.55 -3.65
CA THR A 66 11.73 -10.20 -5.01
C THR A 66 10.56 -9.84 -5.92
N LYS A 67 9.47 -10.61 -5.86
CA LYS A 67 8.26 -10.31 -6.65
C LYS A 67 7.62 -8.99 -6.22
N ARG A 68 7.52 -8.74 -4.90
CA ARG A 68 7.01 -7.47 -4.35
C ARG A 68 7.85 -6.26 -4.76
N TYR A 69 9.17 -6.41 -4.78
CA TYR A 69 10.09 -5.36 -5.22
C TYR A 69 9.84 -4.98 -6.68
N ARG A 70 9.68 -5.98 -7.56
CA ARG A 70 9.38 -5.74 -8.99
C ARG A 70 8.05 -5.03 -9.18
N GLU A 71 7.01 -5.42 -8.45
CA GLU A 71 5.71 -4.74 -8.48
C GLU A 71 5.82 -3.27 -8.02
N ASN A 72 6.56 -3.01 -6.95
CA ASN A 72 6.79 -1.66 -6.44
C ASN A 72 7.64 -0.81 -7.40
N GLU A 73 8.65 -1.40 -8.05
CA GLU A 73 9.46 -0.70 -9.05
C GLU A 73 8.62 -0.29 -10.26
N ILE A 74 7.75 -1.19 -10.75
CA ILE A 74 6.80 -0.88 -11.83
C ILE A 74 5.91 0.30 -11.42
N PHE A 75 5.33 0.26 -10.21
CA PHE A 75 4.50 1.34 -9.70
C PHE A 75 5.26 2.67 -9.62
N VAL A 76 6.49 2.66 -9.12
CA VAL A 76 7.35 3.85 -9.04
C VAL A 76 7.66 4.39 -10.43
N ARG A 77 8.04 3.55 -11.40
CA ARG A 77 8.30 3.97 -12.78
C ARG A 77 7.08 4.64 -13.42
N TYR A 78 5.87 4.12 -13.19
CA TYR A 78 4.64 4.77 -13.67
C TYR A 78 4.39 6.11 -12.97
N THR A 79 4.55 6.14 -11.65
CA THR A 79 4.35 7.36 -10.85
C THR A 79 5.36 8.45 -11.23
N ASP A 80 6.62 8.09 -11.42
CA ASP A 80 7.69 9.01 -11.78
C ASP A 80 7.46 9.58 -13.20
N LYS A 81 7.00 8.76 -14.16
CA LYS A 81 6.59 9.26 -15.49
C LYS A 81 5.47 10.29 -15.39
N LEU A 82 4.44 10.02 -14.59
CA LEU A 82 3.34 10.97 -14.37
C LEU A 82 3.89 12.26 -13.75
N ARG A 83 4.75 12.14 -12.74
CA ARG A 83 5.35 13.29 -12.07
C ARG A 83 6.23 14.12 -13.00
N ASP A 84 7.01 13.49 -13.87
CA ASP A 84 7.84 14.17 -14.86
C ASP A 84 7.01 14.93 -15.88
N LEU A 85 5.83 14.43 -16.28
CA LEU A 85 4.89 15.15 -17.12
C LEU A 85 4.37 16.42 -16.42
N PHE A 86 4.05 16.34 -15.12
CA PHE A 86 3.63 17.52 -14.35
C PHE A 86 4.77 18.50 -14.06
N LYS A 87 6.02 18.02 -14.03
CA LYS A 87 7.22 18.84 -13.77
C LYS A 87 7.74 19.56 -15.02
N LYS A 88 7.30 19.15 -16.22
CA LYS A 88 7.72 19.73 -17.50
C LYS A 88 6.89 20.94 -17.94
N LYS A 89 6.06 21.49 -17.05
CA LYS A 89 5.26 22.70 -17.25
C LYS A 89 5.78 23.80 -16.34
#